data_AF-A0A935AQG8-F1
#
_entry.id   AF-A0A935AQG8-F1
#
_cell.length_a   1.000
_cell.length_b   1.000
_cell.length_c   1.000
_cell.angle_alpha   90.00
_cell.angle_beta   90.00
_cell.angle_gamma   90.00
#
_symmetry.space_group_name_H-M   'P 1'
#
loop_
_entity.id
_entity.type
_entity.pdbx_description
1 polymer ?
#
loop_
_entity_poly.entity_id
_entity_poly.type
_entity_poly.pdbx_seq_one_letter_code
_entity_poly.pdbx_strand_id
1 'polypeptide(L)'
;MAVDASGLDGPALDDDESADAAPLDLTPQPGRDVAPRARSTRAPWLKVALLAAVVVAIGVVLANGLGNATTFFYNVDEAVEKRSEIGDRRVRVQGNVIKGSIDQRDNGVAFTLSYNGSSVDIDHRGDTPDLFGPEIPVVVEGRFVGDRFRSEKILVKHDENYDEDNPDRIRDAERDAERNSKAAGGTGTGR
;
A
#
# COMPACT_ATOMS: atom_id res chain seq x y z
N MET A 1 99.47 -65.34 41.37
CA MET A 1 99.58 -65.26 39.90
C MET A 1 98.23 -65.69 39.34
N ALA A 2 97.58 -64.77 38.62
CA ALA A 2 96.38 -64.87 37.76
C ALA A 2 95.26 -65.88 38.15
N VAL A 3 94.15 -65.42 38.72
CA VAL A 3 92.91 -64.96 38.04
C VAL A 3 92.41 -65.90 36.94
N ASP A 4 91.44 -66.75 37.29
CA ASP A 4 90.52 -67.37 36.35
C ASP A 4 89.30 -66.44 36.26
N ALA A 5 89.04 -65.92 35.07
CA ALA A 5 87.95 -65.02 34.78
C ALA A 5 87.33 -65.39 33.44
N SER A 6 86.05 -65.06 33.34
CA SER A 6 85.21 -64.99 32.13
C SER A 6 84.61 -66.29 31.60
N GLY A 7 83.46 -66.65 32.19
CA GLY A 7 82.29 -67.13 31.46
C GLY A 7 81.14 -66.14 31.66
N LEU A 8 80.72 -65.51 30.56
CA LEU A 8 79.73 -64.43 30.48
C LEU A 8 78.28 -64.94 30.45
N ASP A 9 77.40 -63.98 30.74
CA ASP A 9 76.03 -63.80 30.24
C ASP A 9 74.83 -64.50 30.91
N GLY A 10 73.94 -63.62 31.41
CA GLY A 10 72.50 -63.86 31.50
C GLY A 10 71.86 -63.49 32.84
N PRO A 11 71.57 -62.21 33.14
CA PRO A 11 70.63 -61.86 34.20
C PRO A 11 69.19 -62.18 33.76
N ALA A 12 68.54 -63.08 34.49
CA ALA A 12 67.11 -63.29 34.42
C ALA A 12 66.41 -62.04 34.99
N LEU A 13 66.00 -61.16 34.08
CA LEU A 13 65.01 -60.12 34.33
C LEU A 13 63.66 -60.72 33.93
N ASP A 14 62.89 -61.18 34.92
CA ASP A 14 61.47 -61.42 34.72
C ASP A 14 60.75 -60.11 35.07
N ASP A 15 60.38 -59.43 33.99
CA ASP A 15 59.68 -58.15 33.95
C ASP A 15 58.23 -58.26 34.45
N ASP A 16 57.83 -57.19 35.15
CA ASP A 16 56.54 -56.48 35.11
C ASP A 16 55.21 -57.26 35.10
N GLU A 17 54.51 -57.13 36.23
CA GLU A 17 53.20 -56.46 36.30
C GLU A 17 52.33 -56.48 35.01
N SER A 18 51.24 -57.25 35.05
CA SER A 18 50.04 -56.93 34.26
C SER A 18 48.80 -57.53 34.92
N ALA A 19 48.17 -56.66 35.72
CA ALA A 19 46.74 -56.40 35.85
C ALA A 19 45.74 -57.58 35.89
N ASP A 20 45.01 -57.61 37.01
CA ASP A 20 43.66 -58.14 37.21
C ASP A 20 42.80 -58.22 35.93
N ALA A 21 42.83 -59.38 35.28
CA ALA A 21 41.79 -59.75 34.33
C ALA A 21 40.62 -60.33 35.11
N ALA A 22 39.76 -59.47 35.66
CA ALA A 22 38.42 -59.90 36.05
C ALA A 22 37.76 -60.61 34.85
N PRO A 23 37.12 -61.76 35.04
CA PRO A 23 36.58 -62.54 33.91
C PRO A 23 35.61 -61.67 33.12
N LEU A 24 35.87 -61.51 31.83
CA LEU A 24 34.99 -60.76 30.93
C LEU A 24 33.63 -61.43 30.92
N ASP A 25 32.66 -60.76 31.54
CA ASP A 25 31.27 -61.17 31.58
C ASP A 25 30.66 -61.05 30.18
N LEU A 26 30.58 -62.18 29.48
CA LEU A 26 30.06 -62.32 28.12
C LEU A 26 28.55 -62.63 28.12
N THR A 27 27.85 -62.41 29.22
CA THR A 27 26.39 -62.53 29.23
C THR A 27 25.83 -61.51 28.22
N PRO A 28 24.98 -61.91 27.26
CA PRO A 28 24.40 -60.98 26.30
C PRO A 28 23.64 -59.89 27.06
N GLN A 29 24.17 -58.66 27.09
CA GLN A 29 23.37 -57.56 27.59
C GLN A 29 22.18 -57.42 26.64
N PRO A 30 20.92 -57.45 27.13
CA PRO A 30 19.80 -57.09 26.29
C PRO A 30 20.11 -55.71 25.74
N GLY A 31 20.05 -55.59 24.41
CA GLY A 31 20.38 -54.36 23.71
C GLY A 31 19.65 -53.23 24.40
N ARG A 32 20.38 -52.17 24.78
CA ARG A 32 19.73 -50.94 25.22
C ARG A 32 18.81 -50.53 24.09
N ASP A 33 17.52 -50.77 24.26
CA ASP A 33 16.50 -50.16 23.46
C ASP A 33 16.65 -48.66 23.72
N VAL A 34 17.38 -47.99 22.83
CA VAL A 34 17.39 -46.53 22.78
C VAL A 34 15.98 -46.16 22.35
N ALA A 35 15.10 -46.03 23.34
CA ALA A 35 13.73 -45.63 23.12
C ALA A 35 13.77 -44.35 22.27
N PRO A 36 12.98 -44.29 21.18
CA PRO A 36 13.05 -43.17 20.26
C PRO A 36 12.77 -41.89 21.05
N ARG A 37 13.69 -40.92 21.00
CA ARG A 37 13.45 -39.57 21.53
C ARG A 37 12.15 -39.09 20.90
N ALA A 38 11.09 -39.01 21.68
CA ALA A 38 9.81 -38.52 21.24
C ALA A 38 9.99 -37.07 20.78
N ARG A 39 10.19 -36.86 19.48
CA ARG A 39 10.08 -35.53 18.88
C ARG A 39 8.65 -35.13 19.11
N SER A 40 8.42 -34.23 20.07
CA SER A 40 7.10 -33.68 20.32
C SER A 40 6.66 -32.94 19.07
N THR A 41 5.92 -33.62 18.19
CA THR A 41 5.25 -33.03 17.03
C THR A 41 4.03 -32.24 17.48
N ARG A 42 4.19 -31.42 18.52
CA ARG A 42 3.20 -30.45 19.00
C ARG A 42 3.27 -29.14 18.20
N ALA A 43 3.75 -29.19 16.96
CA ALA A 43 3.86 -28.03 16.08
C ALA A 43 2.76 -27.87 15.01
N PRO A 44 1.84 -28.83 14.71
CA PRO A 44 0.85 -28.61 13.67
C PRO A 44 -0.18 -27.57 14.12
N TRP A 45 -0.56 -27.55 15.39
CA TRP A 45 -1.51 -26.56 15.92
C TRP A 45 -0.94 -25.14 15.88
N LEU A 46 0.38 -24.97 16.04
CA LEU A 46 1.03 -23.66 15.97
C LEU A 46 1.05 -23.13 14.53
N LYS A 47 1.29 -24.01 13.54
CA LYS A 47 1.20 -23.67 12.11
C LYS A 47 -0.24 -23.36 11.69
N VAL A 48 -1.21 -24.13 12.19
CA VAL A 48 -2.64 -23.88 11.98
C VAL A 48 -3.08 -22.57 12.64
N ALA A 49 -2.60 -22.28 13.86
CA ALA A 49 -2.87 -21.02 14.54
C ALA A 49 -2.25 -19.82 13.79
N LEU A 50 -1.03 -19.96 13.27
CA LEU A 50 -0.38 -18.94 12.46
C LEU A 50 -1.16 -18.70 11.15
N LEU A 51 -1.56 -19.77 10.45
CA LEU A 51 -2.36 -19.67 9.23
C LEU A 51 -3.71 -19.01 9.50
N ALA A 52 -4.39 -19.41 10.59
CA ALA A 52 -5.64 -18.81 11.02
C ALA A 52 -5.48 -17.33 11.35
N ALA A 53 -4.40 -16.94 12.03
CA ALA A 53 -4.10 -15.54 12.33
C ALA A 53 -3.88 -14.72 11.04
N VAL A 54 -3.20 -15.26 10.04
CA VAL A 54 -3.02 -14.61 8.74
C VAL A 54 -4.35 -14.44 8.01
N VAL A 55 -5.21 -15.47 7.98
CA VAL A 55 -6.54 -15.38 7.36
C VAL A 55 -7.41 -14.35 8.05
N VAL A 56 -7.41 -14.31 9.39
CA VAL A 56 -8.13 -13.29 10.17
C VAL A 56 -7.58 -11.90 9.88
N ALA A 57 -6.26 -11.73 9.82
CA ALA A 57 -5.64 -10.44 9.51
C ALA A 57 -6.03 -9.95 8.10
N ILE A 58 -6.02 -10.83 7.10
CA ILE A 58 -6.50 -10.51 5.75
C ILE A 58 -7.99 -10.16 5.79
N GLY A 59 -8.82 -10.91 6.52
CA GLY A 59 -10.24 -10.61 6.69
C GLY A 59 -10.47 -9.22 7.29
N VAL A 60 -9.70 -8.84 8.30
CA VAL A 60 -9.75 -7.50 8.92
C VAL A 60 -9.29 -6.42 7.95
N VAL A 61 -8.20 -6.64 7.21
CA VAL A 61 -7.71 -5.68 6.20
C VAL A 61 -8.74 -5.49 5.09
N LEU A 62 -9.35 -6.57 4.59
CA LEU A 62 -10.38 -6.49 3.55
C LEU A 62 -11.66 -5.81 4.06
N ALA A 63 -12.11 -6.15 5.28
CA ALA A 63 -13.27 -5.52 5.90
C ALA A 63 -13.08 -4.01 6.09
N ASN A 64 -11.86 -3.58 6.46
CA ASN A 64 -11.53 -2.16 6.61
C ASN A 64 -11.19 -1.47 5.28
N GLY A 65 -10.67 -2.21 4.29
CA GLY A 65 -10.14 -1.67 3.04
C GLY A 65 -11.18 -1.48 1.94
N LEU A 66 -12.19 -2.34 1.85
CA LEU A 66 -13.21 -2.28 0.79
C LEU A 66 -14.22 -1.14 0.97
N GLY A 67 -14.27 -0.48 2.13
CA GLY A 67 -15.26 0.57 2.42
C GLY A 67 -14.99 1.95 1.81
N ASN A 68 -13.80 2.19 1.25
CA ASN A 68 -13.28 3.57 1.10
C ASN A 68 -13.01 4.07 -0.32
N ALA A 69 -13.41 3.35 -1.38
CA ALA A 69 -12.90 3.65 -2.73
C ALA A 69 -13.90 4.15 -3.76
N THR A 70 -15.21 4.19 -3.48
CA THR A 70 -16.21 4.53 -4.51
C THR A 70 -17.10 5.68 -4.06
N THR A 71 -16.77 6.88 -4.51
CA THR A 71 -17.66 8.04 -4.40
C THR A 71 -18.76 7.91 -5.45
N PHE A 72 -20.01 7.73 -5.01
CA PHE A 72 -21.17 7.66 -5.89
C PHE A 72 -21.56 9.05 -6.41
N PHE A 73 -22.12 9.09 -7.62
CA PHE A 73 -22.63 10.31 -8.26
C PHE A 73 -24.15 10.35 -8.17
N TYR A 74 -24.69 11.52 -7.84
CA TYR A 74 -26.12 11.80 -7.80
C TYR A 74 -26.41 13.14 -8.48
N ASN A 75 -27.52 13.22 -9.21
CA ASN A 75 -28.10 14.52 -9.55
C ASN A 75 -28.70 15.20 -8.31
N VAL A 76 -28.96 16.51 -8.37
CA VAL A 76 -29.55 17.25 -7.22
C VAL A 76 -30.90 16.65 -6.79
N ASP A 77 -31.77 16.28 -7.73
CA ASP A 77 -33.07 15.65 -7.43
C ASP A 77 -32.89 14.31 -6.69
N GLU A 78 -32.03 13.43 -7.20
CA GLU A 78 -31.73 12.15 -6.57
C GLU A 78 -31.06 12.31 -5.19
N ALA A 79 -30.16 13.28 -5.05
CA ALA A 79 -29.42 13.53 -3.82
C ALA A 79 -30.34 14.06 -2.72
N VAL A 80 -31.32 14.91 -3.08
CA VAL A 80 -32.34 15.41 -2.16
C VAL A 80 -33.30 14.29 -1.75
N GLU A 81 -33.77 13.48 -2.71
CA GLU A 81 -34.68 12.36 -2.44
C GLU A 81 -34.03 11.30 -1.54
N LYS A 82 -32.77 10.93 -1.83
CA LYS A 82 -32.02 9.89 -1.12
C LYS A 82 -31.17 10.43 0.04
N ARG A 83 -31.41 11.66 0.50
CA ARG A 83 -30.60 12.30 1.56
C ARG A 83 -30.44 11.43 2.80
N SER A 84 -31.55 10.84 3.28
CA SER A 84 -31.56 9.98 4.48
C SER A 84 -30.76 8.69 4.28
N GLU A 85 -30.77 8.12 3.08
CA GLU A 85 -29.98 6.95 2.72
C GLU A 85 -28.50 7.31 2.61
N ILE A 86 -28.17 8.44 1.96
CA ILE A 86 -26.80 8.93 1.81
C ILE A 86 -26.16 9.15 3.19
N GLY A 87 -26.86 9.85 4.10
CA GLY A 87 -26.38 10.15 5.44
C GLY A 87 -25.04 10.91 5.42
N ASP A 88 -24.09 10.44 6.23
CA ASP A 88 -22.75 11.04 6.37
C ASP A 88 -21.74 10.54 5.31
N ARG A 89 -22.18 9.72 4.35
CA ARG A 89 -21.29 9.19 3.31
C ARG A 89 -20.82 10.30 2.38
N ARG A 90 -19.56 10.20 1.96
CA ARG A 90 -19.03 11.09 0.93
C ARG A 90 -19.58 10.70 -0.44
N VAL A 91 -20.19 11.66 -1.12
CA VAL A 91 -20.81 11.50 -2.45
C VAL A 91 -20.45 12.68 -3.34
N ARG A 92 -20.70 12.53 -4.64
CA ARG A 92 -20.64 13.60 -5.64
C ARG A 92 -22.04 13.98 -6.05
N VAL A 93 -22.34 15.27 -6.00
CA VAL A 93 -23.62 15.83 -6.44
C VAL A 93 -23.37 16.71 -7.64
N GLN A 94 -24.15 16.52 -8.70
CA GLN A 94 -24.06 17.29 -9.94
C GLN A 94 -25.32 18.12 -10.19
N GLY A 95 -25.14 19.34 -10.69
CA GLY A 95 -26.23 20.24 -11.05
C GLY A 95 -25.70 21.56 -11.60
N ASN A 96 -26.61 22.51 -11.78
CA ASN A 96 -26.31 23.82 -12.32
C ASN A 96 -26.36 24.88 -11.21
N VAL A 97 -25.38 25.77 -11.18
CA VAL A 97 -25.32 26.86 -10.19
C VAL A 97 -26.44 27.86 -10.47
N ILE A 98 -27.29 28.12 -9.49
CA ILE A 98 -28.36 29.11 -9.62
C ILE A 98 -27.76 30.51 -9.66
N LYS A 99 -28.16 31.30 -10.66
CA LYS A 99 -27.76 32.70 -10.80
C LYS A 99 -28.14 33.52 -9.57
N GLY A 100 -27.19 34.28 -9.03
CA GLY A 100 -27.39 35.12 -7.85
C GLY A 100 -27.41 34.36 -6.52
N SER A 101 -27.19 33.03 -6.51
CA SER A 101 -27.06 32.25 -5.27
C SER A 101 -25.66 32.26 -4.68
N ILE A 102 -24.66 32.67 -5.46
CA ILE A 102 -23.25 32.64 -5.08
C ILE A 102 -22.97 33.72 -4.02
N ASP A 103 -22.53 33.29 -2.85
CA ASP A 103 -22.19 34.11 -1.69
C ASP A 103 -20.77 33.74 -1.20
N GLN A 104 -19.84 34.67 -1.38
CA GLN A 104 -18.43 34.48 -1.03
C GLN A 104 -18.26 34.49 0.50
N ARG A 105 -17.46 33.57 1.03
CA ARG A 105 -17.17 33.42 2.45
C ARG A 105 -15.66 33.48 2.70
N ASP A 106 -15.25 33.73 3.95
CA ASP A 106 -13.83 33.88 4.31
C ASP A 106 -12.97 32.67 3.92
N ASN A 107 -13.54 31.45 3.91
CA ASN A 107 -12.83 30.20 3.62
C ASN A 107 -13.55 29.32 2.58
N GLY A 108 -14.25 29.93 1.62
CA GLY A 108 -14.95 29.20 0.56
C GLY A 108 -16.13 29.97 0.00
N VAL A 109 -17.17 29.26 -0.45
CA VAL A 109 -18.32 29.84 -1.13
C VAL A 109 -19.59 29.06 -0.81
N ALA A 110 -20.68 29.78 -0.57
CA ALA A 110 -22.02 29.21 -0.48
C ALA A 110 -22.79 29.46 -1.77
N PHE A 111 -23.51 28.46 -2.26
CA PHE A 111 -24.31 28.58 -3.49
C PHE A 111 -25.38 27.50 -3.55
N THR A 112 -26.33 27.63 -4.45
CA THR A 112 -27.39 26.63 -4.64
C THR A 112 -27.19 25.92 -5.97
N LEU A 113 -27.18 24.58 -5.95
CA LEU A 113 -27.26 23.76 -7.15
C LEU A 113 -28.71 23.41 -7.46
N SER A 114 -29.03 23.36 -8.75
CA SER A 114 -30.35 22.94 -9.23
C SER A 114 -30.23 21.89 -10.33
N TYR A 115 -31.16 20.95 -10.33
CA TYR A 115 -31.34 19.99 -11.41
C TYR A 115 -32.79 19.50 -11.40
N ASN A 116 -33.44 19.45 -12.57
CA ASN A 116 -34.79 18.90 -12.75
C ASN A 116 -35.85 19.44 -11.75
N GLY A 117 -35.81 20.75 -11.47
CA GLY A 117 -36.73 21.41 -10.53
C GLY A 117 -36.43 21.21 -9.04
N SER A 118 -35.46 20.38 -8.69
CA SER A 118 -34.94 20.24 -7.32
C SER A 118 -33.75 21.15 -7.09
N SER A 119 -33.54 21.56 -5.83
CA SER A 119 -32.42 22.42 -5.43
C SER A 119 -31.79 21.97 -4.12
N VAL A 120 -30.50 22.24 -3.95
CA VAL A 120 -29.75 21.94 -2.74
C VAL A 120 -28.75 23.04 -2.44
N ASP A 121 -28.71 23.48 -1.18
CA ASP A 121 -27.74 24.47 -0.70
C ASP A 121 -26.39 23.81 -0.45
N ILE A 122 -25.34 24.39 -1.03
CA ILE A 122 -23.96 23.97 -0.91
C ILE A 122 -23.21 24.94 0.00
N ASP A 123 -22.51 24.40 1.00
CA ASP A 123 -21.49 25.09 1.80
C ASP A 123 -20.12 24.52 1.40
N HIS A 124 -19.44 25.18 0.46
CA HIS A 124 -18.13 24.76 0.00
C HIS A 124 -17.02 25.41 0.83
N ARG A 125 -16.02 24.61 1.21
CA ARG A 125 -14.83 25.06 1.93
C ARG A 125 -13.56 24.70 1.17
N GLY A 126 -12.68 25.68 1.02
CA GLY A 126 -11.43 25.56 0.28
C GLY A 126 -11.42 26.37 -1.00
N ASP A 127 -10.49 26.01 -1.89
CA ASP A 127 -10.24 26.74 -3.12
C ASP A 127 -11.37 26.53 -4.14
N THR A 128 -11.91 27.64 -4.62
CA THR A 128 -12.93 27.64 -5.67
C THR A 128 -12.24 27.75 -7.03
N PRO A 129 -12.53 26.86 -8.01
CA PRO A 129 -11.92 26.93 -9.33
C PRO A 129 -12.21 28.26 -10.05
N ASP A 130 -11.26 28.77 -10.84
CA ASP A 130 -11.38 30.05 -11.55
C ASP A 130 -12.60 30.11 -12.49
N LEU A 131 -12.97 28.96 -13.08
CA LEU A 131 -14.12 28.85 -13.99
C LEU A 131 -15.45 28.67 -13.27
N PHE A 132 -15.48 28.68 -11.94
CA PHE A 132 -16.73 28.60 -11.17
C PHE A 132 -17.55 29.89 -11.36
N GLY A 133 -18.83 29.73 -11.69
CA GLY A 133 -19.71 30.83 -11.98
C GLY A 133 -21.20 30.43 -12.00
N PRO A 134 -22.10 31.39 -12.27
CA PRO A 134 -23.52 31.12 -12.39
C PRO A 134 -23.84 30.39 -13.70
N GLU A 135 -24.94 29.63 -13.72
CA GLU A 135 -25.54 29.03 -14.93
C GLU A 135 -24.67 27.97 -15.64
N ILE A 136 -23.58 27.50 -15.02
CA ILE A 136 -22.73 26.42 -15.52
C ILE A 136 -22.96 25.11 -14.76
N PRO A 137 -22.76 23.95 -15.43
CA PRO A 137 -22.82 22.65 -14.78
C PRO A 137 -21.57 22.43 -13.91
N VAL A 138 -21.80 21.99 -12.67
CA VAL A 138 -20.75 21.77 -11.66
C VAL A 138 -21.01 20.45 -10.94
N VAL A 139 -19.93 19.76 -10.60
CA VAL A 139 -19.95 18.60 -9.70
C VAL A 139 -19.25 18.98 -8.40
N VAL A 140 -19.92 18.73 -7.27
CA VAL A 140 -19.37 18.95 -5.93
C VAL A 140 -19.17 17.62 -5.22
N GLU A 141 -18.00 17.42 -4.61
CA GLU A 141 -17.73 16.28 -3.73
C GLU A 141 -17.86 16.73 -2.27
N GLY A 142 -18.56 15.94 -1.46
CA GLY A 142 -18.92 16.33 -0.11
C GLY A 142 -19.81 15.33 0.62
N ARG A 143 -20.46 15.79 1.69
CA ARG A 143 -21.47 15.03 2.45
C ARG A 143 -22.60 15.94 2.92
N PHE A 144 -23.76 15.36 3.21
CA PHE A 144 -24.86 16.11 3.81
C PHE A 144 -24.57 16.43 5.29
N VAL A 145 -24.98 17.63 5.72
CA VAL A 145 -24.96 18.09 7.11
C VAL A 145 -26.30 18.77 7.38
N GLY A 146 -27.26 18.00 7.87
CA GLY A 146 -28.66 18.45 7.94
C GLY A 146 -29.21 18.71 6.54
N ASP A 147 -29.72 19.92 6.32
CA ASP A 147 -30.31 20.29 5.02
C ASP A 147 -29.34 20.86 3.99
N ARG A 148 -28.06 21.03 4.35
CA ARG A 148 -27.03 21.55 3.46
C ARG A 148 -26.06 20.46 3.05
N PHE A 149 -25.48 20.61 1.88
CA PHE A 149 -24.39 19.77 1.40
C PHE A 149 -23.06 20.48 1.65
N ARG A 150 -22.24 19.92 2.54
CA ARG A 150 -20.90 20.45 2.79
C ARG A 150 -19.95 19.88 1.75
N SER A 151 -19.42 20.74 0.89
CA SER A 151 -18.48 20.36 -0.15
C SER A 151 -17.04 20.66 0.27
N GLU A 152 -16.13 19.77 -0.12
CA GLU A 152 -14.68 19.96 0.03
C GLU A 152 -13.95 20.07 -1.31
N LYS A 153 -14.61 19.75 -2.44
CA LYS A 153 -14.03 19.87 -3.78
C LYS A 153 -15.11 20.23 -4.80
N ILE A 154 -14.82 21.25 -5.60
CA ILE A 154 -15.61 21.64 -6.76
C ILE A 154 -14.88 21.14 -8.02
N LEU A 155 -15.62 20.53 -8.94
CA LEU A 155 -15.17 20.18 -10.27
C LEU A 155 -16.05 20.92 -11.27
N VAL A 156 -15.44 21.83 -12.02
CA VAL A 156 -16.08 22.51 -13.15
C VAL A 156 -15.55 21.87 -14.42
N LYS A 157 -16.40 21.74 -15.44
CA LYS A 157 -15.92 21.28 -16.74
C LYS A 157 -14.93 22.31 -17.30
N HIS A 158 -13.75 21.85 -17.69
CA HIS A 158 -12.82 22.62 -18.51
C HIS A 158 -13.26 22.49 -19.97
N ASP A 159 -13.59 23.60 -20.60
CA ASP A 159 -13.51 23.68 -22.06
C ASP A 159 -12.09 24.16 -22.36
N GLU A 160 -11.15 23.24 -22.60
CA GLU A 160 -9.85 23.60 -23.18
C GLU A 160 -10.10 24.11 -24.60
N ASN A 161 -10.26 25.42 -24.74
CA ASN A 161 -10.07 26.11 -26.01
C ASN A 161 -8.79 26.94 -25.93
N TYR A 162 -7.69 26.30 -25.52
CA TYR A 162 -6.38 26.92 -25.40
C TYR A 162 -5.81 27.34 -26.76
N ASP A 163 -6.23 26.67 -27.84
CA ASP A 163 -5.72 26.90 -29.19
C ASP A 163 -6.25 28.20 -29.84
N GLU A 164 -7.42 28.69 -29.44
CA GLU A 164 -8.03 29.87 -30.08
C GLU A 164 -7.52 31.21 -29.52
N ASP A 165 -7.18 31.29 -28.23
CA ASP A 165 -6.87 32.58 -27.57
C ASP A 165 -5.38 32.97 -27.58
N ASN A 166 -4.46 32.07 -27.96
CA ASN A 166 -3.01 32.35 -27.92
C ASN A 166 -2.22 31.90 -29.18
N PRO A 167 -2.64 32.29 -30.40
CA PRO A 167 -1.99 31.86 -31.64
C PRO A 167 -0.54 32.35 -31.79
N ASP A 168 -0.13 33.39 -31.07
CA ASP A 168 1.24 33.91 -31.11
C ASP A 168 2.23 33.00 -30.36
N ARG A 169 1.83 32.43 -29.22
CA ARG A 169 2.72 31.60 -28.40
C ARG A 169 3.04 30.25 -29.04
N ILE A 170 2.06 29.67 -29.74
CA ILE A 170 2.26 28.42 -30.48
C ILE A 170 3.22 28.66 -31.65
N ARG A 171 3.03 29.75 -32.41
CA ARG A 171 3.94 30.13 -33.50
C ARG A 171 5.36 30.42 -33.03
N ASP A 172 5.53 31.03 -31.87
CA ASP A 172 6.87 31.24 -31.28
C ASP A 172 7.52 29.92 -30.86
N ALA A 173 6.77 29.03 -30.20
CA ALA A 173 7.26 27.71 -29.81
C ALA A 173 7.63 26.82 -31.01
N GLU A 174 6.83 26.85 -32.08
CA GLU A 174 7.12 26.16 -33.35
C GLU A 174 8.40 26.70 -34.00
N ARG A 175 8.54 28.03 -34.09
CA ARG A 175 9.75 28.67 -34.61
C ARG A 175 10.99 28.30 -33.79
N ASP A 176 10.87 28.17 -32.48
CA ASP A 176 11.97 27.82 -31.59
C ASP A 176 12.36 26.34 -31.75
N ALA A 177 11.38 25.45 -31.87
CA ALA A 177 11.58 24.03 -32.15
C ALA A 177 12.26 23.80 -33.52
N GLU A 178 11.89 24.57 -34.54
CA GLU A 178 12.55 24.53 -35.86
C GLU A 178 14.00 25.02 -35.83
N ARG A 179 14.31 26.05 -35.03
CA ARG A 179 15.69 26.53 -34.89
C ARG A 179 16.55 25.50 -34.17
N ASN A 180 16.02 24.86 -33.14
CA ASN A 180 16.72 23.82 -32.39
C ASN A 180 16.94 22.53 -33.22
N SER A 181 15.98 22.13 -34.05
CA SER A 181 16.13 20.95 -34.91
C SER A 181 17.15 21.17 -36.04
N LYS A 182 17.21 22.37 -36.63
CA LYS A 182 18.25 22.75 -37.60
C LYS A 182 19.65 22.83 -36.99
N ALA A 183 19.76 23.30 -35.75
CA ALA A 183 21.03 23.32 -35.02
C ALA A 183 21.52 21.90 -34.68
N ALA A 184 20.61 20.98 -34.36
CA ALA A 184 20.94 19.59 -34.05
C ALA A 184 21.33 18.75 -35.29
N GLY A 185 20.83 19.10 -36.49
CA GLY A 185 21.14 18.39 -37.74
C GLY A 185 22.46 18.76 -38.42
N GLY A 186 23.16 19.81 -37.96
CA GLY A 186 24.36 20.36 -38.62
C GLY A 186 25.70 19.72 -38.27
N THR A 187 25.75 18.77 -37.32
CA THR A 187 27.02 18.20 -36.85
C THR A 187 27.15 16.73 -37.29
N GLY A 188 27.53 16.50 -38.55
CA GLY A 188 27.72 15.14 -39.05
C GLY A 188 28.34 15.04 -40.44
N THR A 189 29.66 14.89 -40.46
CA THR A 189 30.47 14.21 -41.51
C THR A 189 30.91 15.04 -42.72
N GLY A 190 32.01 15.78 -42.53
CA GLY A 190 32.99 16.05 -43.58
C GLY A 190 34.33 15.42 -43.19
N ARG A 191 34.71 14.33 -43.87
CA ARG A 191 36.08 13.82 -43.98
C ARG A 191 36.29 13.36 -45.41
#